data_AF-A0A7V4SPV9-F1
#
_entry.id   AF-A0A7V4SPV9-F1
#
_cell.length_a   1.000
_cell.length_b   1.000
_cell.length_c   1.000
_cell.angle_alpha   90.00
_cell.angle_beta   90.00
_cell.angle_gamma   90.00
#
_symmetry.space_group_name_H-M   'P 1'
#
loop_
_entity.id
_entity.type
_entity.pdbx_description
1 polymer ?
#
loop_
_entity_poly.entity_id
_entity_poly.type
_entity_poly.pdbx_seq_one_letter_code
_entity_poly.pdbx_strand_id
1 'polypeptide(L)'
;MNPSDALEPVEPTTRSRALGAYFQFKGLEWCAGGALLLLAALRTGHFGASSPVRLVAYFLLLFAVPAVLLFTLGIVVRMRHPAGWWCGVAYSAAVVVSKSAVGISQVPFRMWYSFSDRLPPATLLGLKVFNVITALVLALDLAALLALLSIKGRDCFHIGWRKGRPPQDRPVDLEEGDG
;
A
#
# COMPACT_ATOMS: atom_id res chain seq x y z
N MET A 1 18.29 -32.39 18.88
CA MET A 1 17.73 -31.55 17.80
C MET A 1 18.88 -31.29 16.84
N ASN A 2 18.79 -31.77 15.59
CA ASN A 2 19.93 -31.79 14.66
C ASN A 2 20.09 -30.40 14.00
N PRO A 3 21.28 -29.78 13.98
CA PRO A 3 21.49 -28.45 13.38
C PRO A 3 21.30 -28.40 11.85
N SER A 4 21.10 -29.55 11.20
CA SER A 4 20.85 -29.72 9.77
C SER A 4 19.37 -29.61 9.36
N ASP A 5 18.42 -29.54 10.30
CA ASP A 5 17.03 -29.18 10.02
C ASP A 5 16.89 -27.65 9.86
N ALA A 6 17.58 -27.07 8.87
CA ALA A 6 17.39 -25.66 8.54
C ALA A 6 15.94 -25.47 8.08
N LEU A 7 15.14 -24.77 8.89
CA LEU A 7 13.78 -24.41 8.53
C LEU A 7 13.85 -23.30 7.48
N GLU A 8 13.41 -23.61 6.27
CA GLU A 8 13.32 -22.63 5.20
C GLU A 8 11.98 -21.89 5.31
N PRO A 9 11.98 -20.55 5.22
CA PRO A 9 10.75 -19.79 5.15
C PRO A 9 10.00 -20.14 3.86
N VAL A 10 8.71 -20.45 3.97
CA VAL A 10 7.87 -20.73 2.79
C VAL A 10 7.77 -19.47 1.94
N GLU A 11 8.11 -19.58 0.66
CA GLU A 11 8.03 -18.46 -0.28
C GLU A 11 6.65 -17.77 -0.28
N PRO A 12 6.61 -16.45 -0.51
CA PRO A 12 5.35 -15.72 -0.60
C PRO A 12 4.53 -16.19 -1.81
N THR A 13 3.25 -16.47 -1.57
CA THR A 13 2.29 -16.82 -2.62
C THR A 13 2.05 -15.63 -3.56
N THR A 14 1.59 -15.89 -4.79
CA THR A 14 1.24 -14.83 -5.77
C THR A 14 0.28 -13.79 -5.18
N ARG A 15 -0.66 -14.22 -4.31
CA ARG A 15 -1.59 -13.32 -3.62
C ARG A 15 -0.93 -12.46 -2.54
N SER A 16 -0.04 -13.03 -1.73
CA SER A 16 0.75 -12.27 -0.75
C SER A 16 1.65 -11.24 -1.45
N ARG A 17 2.27 -11.61 -2.59
CA ARG A 17 3.05 -10.69 -3.43
C ARG A 17 2.20 -9.53 -3.95
N ALA A 18 1.00 -9.82 -4.47
CA ALA A 18 0.07 -8.82 -4.98
C ALA A 18 -0.45 -7.87 -3.88
N LEU A 19 -0.84 -8.39 -2.72
CA LEU A 19 -1.26 -7.57 -1.57
C LEU A 19 -0.12 -6.69 -1.05
N GLY A 20 1.09 -7.26 -0.91
CA GLY A 20 2.27 -6.49 -0.52
C GLY A 20 2.63 -5.39 -1.52
N ALA A 21 2.54 -5.68 -2.82
CA ALA A 21 2.74 -4.68 -3.88
C ALA A 21 1.67 -3.58 -3.86
N TYR A 22 0.41 -3.92 -3.56
CA TYR A 22 -0.66 -2.94 -3.42
C TYR A 22 -0.38 -1.96 -2.27
N PHE A 23 0.05 -2.41 -1.09
CA PHE A 23 0.40 -1.51 0.02
C PHE A 23 1.61 -0.63 -0.31
N GLN A 24 2.62 -1.16 -1.01
CA GLN A 24 3.75 -0.36 -1.49
C GLN A 24 3.32 0.70 -2.49
N PHE A 25 2.46 0.34 -3.45
CA PHE A 25 1.86 1.28 -4.40
C PHE A 25 1.08 2.38 -3.69
N LYS A 26 0.28 2.03 -2.66
CA LYS A 26 -0.44 3.02 -1.84
C LYS A 26 0.48 3.97 -1.11
N GLY A 27 1.59 3.48 -0.57
CA GLY A 27 2.60 4.35 0.03
C GLY A 27 3.16 5.36 -0.98
N LEU A 28 3.49 4.91 -2.20
CA LEU A 28 3.99 5.78 -3.27
C LEU A 28 2.93 6.78 -3.76
N GLU A 29 1.70 6.34 -3.98
CA GLU A 29 0.55 7.19 -4.36
C GLU A 29 0.35 8.32 -3.34
N TRP A 30 0.38 7.97 -2.05
CA TRP A 30 0.19 8.92 -0.95
C TRP A 30 1.33 9.94 -0.86
N CYS A 31 2.57 9.48 -0.99
CA CYS A 31 3.75 10.36 -0.97
C CYS A 31 3.77 11.31 -2.18
N ALA A 32 3.49 10.80 -3.38
CA ALA A 32 3.43 11.61 -4.60
C ALA A 32 2.31 12.65 -4.54
N GLY A 33 1.11 12.26 -4.07
CA GLY A 33 0.00 13.19 -3.84
C GLY A 33 0.36 14.28 -2.82
N GLY A 34 1.02 13.91 -1.72
CA GLY A 34 1.52 14.86 -0.73
C GLY A 34 2.57 15.82 -1.29
N ALA A 35 3.46 15.35 -2.16
CA ALA A 35 4.52 16.16 -2.75
C ALA A 35 3.94 17.21 -3.71
N LEU A 36 2.91 16.85 -4.47
CA LEU A 36 2.17 17.79 -5.32
C LEU A 36 1.45 18.84 -4.48
N LEU A 37 0.84 18.46 -3.36
CA LEU A 37 0.20 19.40 -2.42
C LEU A 37 1.22 20.33 -1.77
N LEU A 38 2.39 19.82 -1.38
CA LEU A 38 3.49 20.64 -0.86
C LEU A 38 3.97 21.64 -1.91
N LEU A 39 4.17 21.20 -3.16
CA LEU A 39 4.56 22.08 -4.26
C LEU A 39 3.51 23.17 -4.53
N ALA A 40 2.22 22.81 -4.50
CA ALA A 40 1.13 23.76 -4.64
C ALA A 40 1.08 24.76 -3.47
N ALA A 41 1.30 24.30 -2.24
CA ALA A 41 1.35 25.16 -1.05
C ALA A 41 2.52 26.17 -1.13
N LEU A 42 3.71 25.70 -1.54
CA LEU A 42 4.89 26.56 -1.73
C LEU A 42 4.67 27.62 -2.82
N ARG A 43 3.93 27.30 -3.88
CA ARG A 43 3.63 28.23 -4.99
C ARG A 43 2.52 29.23 -4.67
N THR A 44 1.56 28.89 -3.83
CA THR A 44 0.37 29.71 -3.58
C THR A 44 0.53 30.71 -2.44
N GLY A 45 1.57 30.57 -1.61
CA GLY A 45 1.89 31.50 -0.51
C GLY A 45 0.85 31.57 0.62
N HIS A 46 -0.34 31.01 0.44
CA HIS A 46 -1.44 31.03 1.41
C HIS A 46 -1.28 30.00 2.53
N PHE A 47 -0.67 28.86 2.23
CA PHE A 47 -0.39 27.81 3.20
C PHE A 47 1.08 27.86 3.59
N GLY A 48 1.43 28.71 4.55
CA GLY A 48 2.74 28.64 5.24
C GLY A 48 3.84 29.59 4.78
N ALA A 49 3.51 30.78 4.23
CA ALA A 49 4.48 31.86 4.00
C ALA A 49 5.28 32.30 5.26
N SER A 50 4.89 31.83 6.45
CA SER A 50 5.56 32.14 7.71
C SER A 50 6.71 31.21 8.09
N SER A 51 6.82 29.98 7.54
CA SER A 51 7.99 29.10 7.76
C SER A 51 8.01 27.88 6.82
N PRO A 52 8.93 27.80 5.84
CA PRO A 52 9.05 26.64 4.95
C PRO A 52 9.39 25.34 5.69
N VAL A 53 10.11 25.43 6.82
CA VAL A 53 10.44 24.28 7.67
C VAL A 53 9.17 23.60 8.21
N ARG A 54 8.16 24.39 8.58
CA ARG A 54 6.89 23.87 9.10
C ARG A 54 6.09 23.13 8.03
N LEU A 55 6.11 23.63 6.79
CA LEU A 55 5.48 22.96 5.65
C LEU A 55 6.14 21.62 5.34
N VAL A 56 7.47 21.56 5.34
CA VAL A 56 8.22 20.32 5.18
C VAL A 56 7.91 19.34 6.32
N ALA A 57 7.84 19.81 7.57
CA ALA A 57 7.47 18.98 8.70
C ALA A 57 6.05 18.39 8.56
N TYR A 58 5.07 19.20 8.13
CA TYR A 58 3.72 18.69 7.85
C TYR A 58 3.70 17.68 6.71
N PHE A 59 4.46 17.91 5.63
CA PHE A 59 4.60 16.95 4.56
C PHE A 59 5.15 15.61 5.06
N LEU A 60 6.22 15.65 5.86
CA LEU A 60 6.84 14.46 6.43
C LEU A 60 5.86 13.67 7.32
N LEU A 61 5.18 14.36 8.24
CA LEU A 61 4.28 13.72 9.20
C LEU A 61 3.00 13.19 8.56
N LEU A 62 2.42 13.92 7.60
CA LEU A 62 1.11 13.57 7.03
C LEU A 62 1.20 12.68 5.78
N PHE A 63 2.35 12.67 5.10
CA PHE A 63 2.50 11.94 3.84
C PHE A 63 3.67 10.97 3.85
N ALA A 64 4.90 11.42 4.17
CA ALA A 64 6.07 10.56 4.07
C ALA A 64 6.09 9.44 5.12
N VAL A 65 5.80 9.75 6.39
CA VAL A 65 5.77 8.76 7.48
C VAL A 65 4.68 7.70 7.23
N PRO A 66 3.42 8.06 6.92
CA PRO A 66 2.40 7.07 6.53
C PRO A 66 2.81 6.24 5.31
N ALA A 67 3.45 6.85 4.31
CA ALA A 67 3.94 6.14 3.13
C ALA A 67 5.00 5.08 3.47
N VAL A 68 5.96 5.43 4.34
CA VAL A 68 6.98 4.48 4.83
C VAL A 68 6.31 3.35 5.61
N LEU A 69 5.37 3.66 6.50
CA LEU A 69 4.63 2.64 7.26
C LEU A 69 3.88 1.68 6.33
N LEU A 70 3.27 2.19 5.26
CA LEU A 70 2.60 1.36 4.24
C LEU A 70 3.59 0.50 3.44
N PHE A 71 4.74 1.06 3.12
CA PHE A 71 5.79 0.34 2.43
C PHE A 71 6.31 -0.82 3.29
N THR A 72 6.61 -0.55 4.56
CA THR A 72 7.00 -1.56 5.56
C THR A 72 5.91 -2.60 5.75
N LEU A 73 4.64 -2.18 5.83
CA LEU A 73 3.51 -3.10 5.89
C LEU A 73 3.47 -4.03 4.67
N GLY A 74 3.74 -3.52 3.48
CA GLY A 74 3.86 -4.34 2.27
C GLY A 74 4.98 -5.39 2.34
N ILE A 75 6.10 -5.08 2.99
CA ILE A 75 7.18 -6.05 3.28
C ILE A 75 6.72 -7.09 4.30
N VAL A 76 6.07 -6.66 5.40
CA VAL A 76 5.55 -7.56 6.44
C VAL A 76 4.49 -8.52 5.89
N VAL A 77 3.65 -8.06 4.97
CA VAL A 77 2.67 -8.89 4.23
C VAL A 77 3.38 -9.95 3.38
N ARG A 78 4.50 -9.61 2.73
CA ARG A 78 5.33 -10.57 1.97
C ARG A 78 6.03 -11.58 2.87
N MET A 79 6.43 -11.17 4.08
CA MET A 79 6.99 -12.07 5.08
C MET A 79 5.93 -12.95 5.76
N ARG A 80 4.64 -12.79 5.42
CA ARG A 80 3.52 -13.58 5.96
C ARG A 80 3.44 -13.52 7.48
N HIS A 81 3.79 -12.38 8.09
CA HIS A 81 3.77 -12.22 9.54
C HIS A 81 2.33 -11.94 10.02
N PRO A 82 1.84 -12.57 11.11
CA PRO A 82 0.46 -12.41 11.57
C PRO A 82 0.10 -10.98 11.98
N ALA A 83 1.06 -10.23 12.53
CA ALA A 83 0.84 -8.81 12.85
C ALA A 83 0.58 -7.96 11.58
N GLY A 84 1.14 -8.35 10.43
CA GLY A 84 0.90 -7.69 9.15
C GLY A 84 -0.56 -7.78 8.70
N TRP A 85 -1.26 -8.85 9.09
CA TRP A 85 -2.68 -9.01 8.80
C TRP A 85 -3.52 -7.96 9.53
N TRP A 86 -3.34 -7.86 10.86
CA TRP A 86 -4.06 -6.90 11.69
C TRP A 86 -3.81 -5.46 11.24
N CYS A 87 -2.55 -5.11 10.97
CA CYS A 87 -2.19 -3.79 10.47
C CYS A 87 -2.79 -3.51 9.08
N GLY A 88 -2.79 -4.51 8.19
CA GLY A 88 -3.42 -4.42 6.87
C GLY A 88 -4.92 -4.16 6.95
N VAL A 89 -5.64 -4.95 7.76
CA VAL A 89 -7.10 -4.78 7.95
C VAL A 89 -7.40 -3.41 8.57
N ALA A 90 -6.69 -3.03 9.63
CA ALA A 90 -6.90 -1.74 10.31
C ALA A 90 -6.69 -0.56 9.36
N TYR A 91 -5.61 -0.57 8.57
CA TYR A 91 -5.36 0.47 7.58
C TYR A 91 -6.44 0.50 6.50
N SER A 92 -6.73 -0.63 5.85
CA SER A 92 -7.71 -0.68 4.77
C SER A 92 -9.11 -0.29 5.26
N ALA A 93 -9.50 -0.69 6.46
CA ALA A 93 -10.76 -0.26 7.08
C ALA A 93 -10.76 1.25 7.35
N ALA A 94 -9.70 1.80 7.93
CA ALA A 94 -9.58 3.23 8.19
C ALA A 94 -9.66 4.06 6.90
N VAL A 95 -9.00 3.62 5.82
CA VAL A 95 -9.05 4.29 4.51
C VAL A 95 -10.44 4.21 3.90
N VAL A 96 -11.08 3.04 3.90
CA VAL A 96 -12.44 2.88 3.36
C VAL A 96 -13.42 3.75 4.13
N VAL A 97 -13.40 3.72 5.47
CA VAL A 97 -14.28 4.54 6.32
C VAL A 97 -14.02 6.04 6.09
N SER A 98 -12.75 6.46 6.05
CA SER A 98 -12.40 7.87 5.82
C SER A 98 -12.86 8.34 4.44
N LYS A 99 -12.67 7.54 3.40
CA LYS A 99 -13.11 7.88 2.04
C LYS A 99 -14.63 7.84 1.88
N SER A 100 -15.34 6.91 2.53
CA SER A 100 -16.79 6.88 2.51
C SER A 100 -17.41 8.04 3.30
N ALA A 101 -16.81 8.41 4.43
CA ALA A 101 -17.33 9.47 5.29
C ALA A 101 -16.98 10.88 4.78
N VAL A 102 -15.78 11.09 4.22
CA VAL A 102 -15.26 12.41 3.83
C VAL A 102 -15.21 12.59 2.31
N GLY A 103 -14.81 11.56 1.56
CA GLY A 103 -14.53 11.62 0.12
C GLY A 103 -15.76 11.60 -0.77
N ILE A 104 -16.77 10.78 -0.45
CA ILE A 104 -18.01 10.70 -1.24
C ILE A 104 -18.93 11.90 -0.97
N SER A 105 -18.93 12.44 0.25
CA SER A 105 -19.97 13.36 0.73
C SER A 105 -19.55 14.83 0.73
N GLN A 106 -18.27 15.17 0.94
CA GLN A 106 -17.91 16.57 1.23
C GLN A 106 -17.24 17.33 0.09
N VAL A 107 -16.32 16.73 -0.67
CA VAL A 107 -15.53 17.48 -1.66
C VAL A 107 -16.25 17.60 -3.01
N PRO A 108 -16.73 16.50 -3.63
CA PRO A 108 -17.42 16.60 -4.92
C PRO A 108 -18.78 17.28 -4.81
N PHE A 109 -19.54 17.00 -3.74
CA PHE A 109 -20.88 17.54 -3.57
C PHE A 109 -20.86 19.05 -3.28
N ARG A 110 -19.94 19.55 -2.42
CA ARG A 110 -19.80 20.98 -2.16
C ARG A 110 -19.26 21.75 -3.37
N MET A 111 -18.31 21.18 -4.12
CA MET A 111 -17.84 21.79 -5.36
C MET A 111 -18.92 21.79 -6.45
N TRP A 112 -19.71 20.71 -6.57
CA TRP A 112 -20.79 20.60 -7.53
C TRP A 112 -21.90 21.62 -7.23
N TYR A 113 -22.41 21.67 -6.00
CA TYR A 113 -23.48 22.59 -5.62
C TYR A 113 -23.08 24.07 -5.68
N SER A 114 -21.80 24.38 -5.42
CA SER A 114 -21.33 25.77 -5.41
C SER A 114 -21.03 26.33 -6.81
N PHE A 115 -20.85 25.47 -7.83
CA PHE A 115 -20.31 25.90 -9.12
C PHE A 115 -20.95 25.23 -10.36
N SER A 116 -21.93 24.33 -10.22
CA SER A 116 -22.51 23.57 -11.35
C SER A 116 -22.99 24.43 -12.51
N ASP A 117 -23.53 25.62 -12.22
CA ASP A 117 -24.15 26.48 -13.23
C ASP A 117 -23.15 27.45 -13.89
N ARG A 118 -21.91 27.49 -13.40
CA ARG A 118 -20.89 28.50 -13.80
C ARG A 118 -19.59 27.90 -14.33
N LEU A 119 -19.46 26.58 -14.35
CA LEU A 119 -18.21 25.93 -14.73
C LEU A 119 -18.12 25.67 -16.24
N PRO A 120 -16.99 26.05 -16.88
CA PRO A 120 -16.72 25.69 -18.27
C PRO A 120 -16.81 24.17 -18.49
N PRO A 121 -17.23 23.70 -19.69
CA PRO A 121 -17.42 22.28 -19.99
C PRO A 121 -16.21 21.39 -19.69
N ALA A 122 -14.99 21.90 -19.88
CA ALA A 122 -13.75 21.20 -19.57
C ALA A 122 -13.58 20.91 -18.06
N THR A 123 -14.05 21.81 -17.20
CA THR A 123 -13.96 21.65 -15.73
C THR A 123 -14.96 20.61 -15.24
N LEU A 124 -16.14 20.51 -15.88
CA LEU A 124 -17.11 19.45 -15.63
C LEU A 124 -16.58 18.07 -16.04
N LEU A 125 -15.82 17.99 -17.15
CA LEU A 125 -15.14 16.77 -17.55
C LEU A 125 -14.07 16.36 -16.53
N GLY A 126 -13.25 17.31 -16.07
CA GLY A 126 -12.24 17.07 -15.03
C GLY A 126 -12.85 16.56 -13.72
N LEU A 127 -13.97 17.14 -13.27
CA LEU A 127 -14.71 16.68 -12.08
C LEU A 127 -15.28 15.26 -12.25
N LYS A 128 -15.83 14.93 -13.43
CA LYS A 128 -16.31 13.56 -13.72
C LYS A 128 -15.17 12.55 -13.70
N VAL A 129 -14.06 12.87 -14.37
CA VAL A 129 -12.86 12.01 -14.39
C VAL A 129 -12.31 11.82 -12.97
N PHE A 130 -12.22 12.90 -12.20
CA PHE A 130 -11.78 12.84 -10.80
C PHE A 130 -12.70 11.96 -9.94
N ASN A 131 -14.02 12.07 -10.09
CA ASN A 131 -14.97 11.22 -9.38
C ASN A 131 -14.86 9.75 -9.77
N VAL A 132 -14.67 9.45 -11.07
CA VAL A 132 -14.43 8.09 -11.55
C VAL A 132 -13.14 7.51 -10.98
N ILE A 133 -12.05 8.27 -10.99
CA ILE A 133 -10.78 7.85 -10.38
C ILE A 133 -10.96 7.62 -8.88
N THR A 134 -11.63 8.52 -8.17
CA THR A 134 -11.89 8.39 -6.72
C THR A 134 -12.71 7.14 -6.41
N ALA A 135 -13.76 6.88 -7.19
CA ALA A 135 -14.58 5.67 -7.06
C ALA A 135 -13.79 4.39 -7.35
N LEU A 136 -12.93 4.41 -8.38
CA LEU A 136 -12.06 3.28 -8.73
C LEU A 136 -11.05 3.00 -7.61
N VAL A 137 -10.42 4.04 -7.08
CA VAL A 137 -9.48 3.95 -5.96
C VAL A 137 -10.18 3.40 -4.71
N LEU A 138 -11.40 3.87 -4.41
CA LEU A 138 -12.20 3.33 -3.32
C LEU A 138 -12.57 1.85 -3.52
N ALA A 139 -12.96 1.47 -4.75
CA ALA A 139 -13.26 0.09 -5.09
C ALA A 139 -12.04 -0.82 -4.92
N LEU A 140 -10.84 -0.34 -5.28
CA LEU A 140 -9.58 -1.05 -5.02
C LEU A 140 -9.31 -1.20 -3.52
N ASP A 141 -9.56 -0.17 -2.72
CA ASP A 141 -9.37 -0.21 -1.26
C ASP A 141 -10.36 -1.18 -0.59
N LEU A 142 -11.60 -1.21 -1.07
CA LEU A 142 -12.62 -2.16 -0.63
C LEU A 142 -12.27 -3.59 -1.04
N ALA A 143 -11.80 -3.80 -2.27
CA ALA A 143 -11.35 -5.10 -2.75
C ALA A 143 -10.15 -5.62 -1.93
N ALA A 144 -9.20 -4.74 -1.57
CA ALA A 144 -8.08 -5.08 -0.70
C ALA A 144 -8.56 -5.46 0.71
N LEU A 145 -9.51 -4.71 1.30
CA LEU A 145 -10.11 -5.05 2.59
C LEU A 145 -10.81 -6.41 2.55
N LEU A 146 -11.65 -6.65 1.54
CA LEU A 146 -12.34 -7.92 1.36
C LEU A 146 -11.36 -9.08 1.15
N ALA A 147 -10.28 -8.85 0.39
CA ALA A 147 -9.22 -9.83 0.21
C ALA A 147 -8.58 -10.19 1.56
N LEU A 148 -8.24 -9.21 2.40
CA LEU A 148 -7.66 -9.42 3.74
C LEU A 148 -8.63 -10.10 4.72
N LEU A 149 -9.93 -9.82 4.62
CA LEU A 149 -10.95 -10.43 5.46
C LEU A 149 -11.32 -11.86 5.02
N SER A 150 -11.09 -12.20 3.75
CA SER A 150 -11.35 -13.55 3.24
C SER A 150 -10.46 -14.59 3.92
N ILE A 151 -10.96 -15.83 4.04
CA ILE A 151 -10.21 -16.97 4.59
C ILE A 151 -8.88 -17.14 3.84
N LYS A 152 -8.95 -17.12 2.51
CA LYS A 152 -7.78 -17.20 1.60
C LYS A 152 -6.78 -16.06 1.80
N GLY A 153 -7.24 -14.89 2.23
CA GLY A 153 -6.39 -13.75 2.57
C GLY A 153 -5.70 -13.91 3.92
N ARG A 154 -6.43 -14.38 4.94
CA ARG A 154 -5.84 -14.71 6.25
C ARG A 154 -4.74 -15.75 6.15
N ASP A 155 -4.93 -16.77 5.31
CA ASP A 155 -3.93 -17.83 5.09
C ASP A 155 -2.61 -17.28 4.51
N CYS A 156 -2.64 -16.10 3.87
CA CYS A 156 -1.43 -15.44 3.38
C CYS A 156 -0.53 -14.94 4.52
N PHE A 157 -1.03 -14.83 5.76
CA PHE A 157 -0.30 -14.32 6.93
C PHE A 157 0.03 -15.39 7.98
N HIS A 158 -0.12 -16.67 7.61
CA HIS A 158 0.42 -17.78 8.38
C HIS A 158 1.89 -18.00 8.05
N ILE A 159 2.75 -18.02 9.09
CA ILE A 159 4.15 -18.44 8.98
C ILE A 159 4.14 -19.96 8.81
N GLY A 160 4.38 -20.41 7.57
CA GLY A 160 4.70 -21.79 7.28
C GLY A 160 6.22 -21.98 7.34
N TRP A 161 6.67 -22.98 8.09
CA TRP A 161 8.05 -23.44 8.04
C TRP A 161 8.11 -24.71 7.21
N ARG A 162 8.99 -24.78 6.21
CA ARG A 162 9.26 -26.02 5.48
C ARG A 162 10.58 -26.58 6.00
N LYS A 163 10.63 -27.89 6.27
CA LYS A 163 11.93 -28.55 6.42
C LYS A 163 12.70 -28.37 5.11
N GLY A 164 13.89 -27.78 5.17
CA GLY A 164 14.79 -27.71 4.02
C GLY A 164 14.98 -29.12 3.45
N ARG A 165 15.00 -29.24 2.11
CA ARG A 165 15.36 -30.54 1.52
C ARG A 165 16.81 -30.84 1.93
N PRO A 166 17.15 -32.08 2.33
CA PRO A 166 18.55 -32.45 2.50
C PRO A 166 19.29 -32.12 1.19
N PRO A 167 20.53 -31.62 1.25
CA PRO A 167 21.29 -31.28 0.06
C PRO A 167 21.28 -32.52 -0.85
N GLN A 168 20.59 -32.41 -1.99
CA GLN A 168 20.67 -33.44 -3.02
C GLN A 168 22.13 -33.52 -3.45
N ASP A 169 22.64 -34.74 -3.40
CA ASP A 169 23.99 -35.16 -3.73
C ASP A 169 24.56 -34.30 -4.87
N ARG A 170 25.63 -33.55 -4.58
CA ARG A 170 26.54 -33.16 -5.67
C ARG A 170 27.01 -34.48 -6.27
N PRO A 171 27.02 -34.65 -7.60
CA PRO A 171 27.71 -35.78 -8.18
C PRO A 171 29.14 -35.76 -7.65
N VAL A 172 29.52 -36.83 -6.95
CA VAL A 172 30.91 -37.07 -6.62
C VAL A 172 31.57 -37.33 -7.96
N ASP A 173 32.36 -36.37 -8.43
CA ASP A 173 33.29 -36.59 -9.53
C ASP A 173 34.24 -37.68 -9.04
N LEU A 174 33.97 -38.93 -9.43
CA LEU A 174 34.91 -40.03 -9.26
C LEU A 174 36.03 -39.76 -10.25
N GLU A 175 37.15 -39.23 -9.77
CA GLU A 175 38.41 -39.34 -10.51
C GLU A 175 38.69 -40.83 -10.69
N GLU A 176 38.51 -41.29 -11.93
CA GLU A 176 38.98 -42.58 -12.42
C GLU A 176 40.51 -42.61 -12.22
N GLY A 177 40.94 -43.32 -11.19
CA GLY A 177 42.36 -43.60 -10.95
C GLY A 177 42.88 -44.53 -12.04
N ASP A 178 43.83 -44.02 -12.82
CA ASP A 178 44.65 -44.78 -13.78
C ASP A 178 45.23 -46.06 -13.15
N GLY A 179 45.02 -47.17 -13.85
CA GLY A 179 45.69 -48.45 -13.63
C GLY A 179 46.50 -48.87 -14.86
#